data_AF-A0A372G752-F1
#
_entry.id   AF-A0A372G752-F1
#
_cell.length_a   1.000
_cell.length_b   1.000
_cell.length_c   1.000
_cell.angle_alpha   90.00
_cell.angle_beta   90.00
_cell.angle_gamma   90.00
#
_symmetry.space_group_name_H-M   'P 1'
#
loop_
_entity.id
_entity.type
_entity.pdbx_description
1 polymer ?
#
loop_
_entity_poly.entity_id
_entity_poly.type
_entity_poly.pdbx_seq_one_letter_code
_entity_poly.pdbx_strand_id
1 'polypeptide(L)' 'MTGASDGYEIDGDSGTYVITDPHVDRIVGAYYAESAPGWWRGVVHGRVRRLFVPCAGPLDVAARMLRRQS' A
#
# COMPACT_ATOMS: atom_id res chain seq x y z
N MET A 1 -5.11 -2.86 -11.62
CA MET A 1 -4.16 -3.95 -11.30
C MET A 1 -4.60 -4.58 -10.00
N THR A 2 -4.62 -5.91 -9.95
CA THR A 2 -4.95 -6.69 -8.74
C THR A 2 -3.79 -7.63 -8.41
N GLY A 3 -3.47 -7.81 -7.13
CA GLY A 3 -2.40 -8.70 -6.69
C GLY A 3 -2.37 -8.89 -5.17
N ALA A 4 -1.67 -9.92 -4.70
CA ALA A 4 -1.62 -10.26 -3.27
C ALA A 4 -0.27 -9.88 -2.63
N SER A 5 -0.30 -9.43 -1.38
CA SER A 5 0.89 -9.13 -0.57
C SER A 5 0.65 -9.47 0.91
N ASP A 6 1.45 -10.40 1.46
CA ASP A 6 1.40 -10.80 2.88
C ASP A 6 -0.01 -11.15 3.40
N GLY A 7 -0.80 -11.84 2.57
CA GLY A 7 -2.19 -12.21 2.89
C GLY A 7 -3.23 -11.13 2.60
N TYR A 8 -2.84 -9.94 2.16
CA TYR A 8 -3.75 -8.87 1.75
C TYR A 8 -3.93 -8.81 0.23
N GLU A 9 -5.11 -8.38 -0.22
CA GLU A 9 -5.40 -8.04 -1.61
C GLU A 9 -5.13 -6.56 -1.87
N ILE A 10 -4.52 -6.28 -3.02
CA ILE A 10 -4.14 -4.94 -3.46
C ILE A 10 -4.86 -4.63 -4.77
N ASP A 11 -5.76 -3.66 -4.71
CA ASP A 11 -6.54 -3.20 -5.86
C ASP A 11 -6.28 -1.74 -6.13
N GLY A 12 -6.04 -1.39 -7.40
CA GLY A 12 -5.94 0.00 -7.79
C GLY A 12 -5.42 0.23 -9.20
N ASP A 13 -5.49 1.48 -9.62
CA ASP A 13 -4.96 1.95 -10.88
C ASP A 13 -4.55 3.43 -10.78
N SER A 14 -3.76 3.90 -11.75
CA SER A 14 -3.42 5.33 -11.89
C SER A 14 -2.79 5.94 -10.64
N GLY A 15 -1.95 5.15 -9.95
CA GLY A 15 -1.17 5.64 -8.81
C GLY A 15 -1.91 5.66 -7.47
N THR A 16 -3.15 5.18 -7.38
CA THR A 16 -3.89 5.02 -6.11
C THR A 16 -4.30 3.56 -5.92
N TYR A 17 -4.09 3.03 -4.72
CA TYR A 17 -4.24 1.62 -4.39
C TYR A 17 -4.85 1.43 -3.00
N VAL A 18 -5.63 0.36 -2.85
CA VAL A 18 -6.32 -0.04 -1.63
C VAL A 18 -5.75 -1.37 -1.15
N ILE A 19 -5.71 -1.56 0.17
CA ILE A 19 -5.29 -2.80 0.83
C ILE A 19 -6.49 -3.39 1.54
N THR A 20 -6.88 -4.60 1.14
CA THR A 20 -7.99 -5.35 1.72
C THR A 20 -7.46 -6.55 2.48
N ASP A 21 -7.94 -6.76 3.70
CA ASP A 21 -7.73 -7.98 4.47
C ASP A 21 -8.87 -8.97 4.13
N PRO A 22 -8.57 -10.06 3.39
CA PRO A 22 -9.59 -11.02 2.96
C PRO A 22 -10.11 -11.89 4.11
N HIS A 23 -9.42 -11.95 5.27
CA HIS A 23 -9.89 -12.74 6.41
C HIS A 23 -11.05 -12.08 7.15
N VAL A 24 -11.12 -10.75 7.08
CA VAL A 24 -12.17 -9.94 7.73
C VAL A 24 -13.01 -9.15 6.72
N ASP A 25 -12.78 -9.36 5.43
CA ASP A 25 -13.43 -8.69 4.30
C ASP A 25 -13.50 -7.16 4.48
N ARG A 26 -12.33 -6.56 4.77
CA ARG A 26 -12.26 -5.14 5.13
C ARG A 26 -11.07 -4.44 4.50
N ILE A 27 -11.31 -3.22 4.03
CA ILE A 27 -10.25 -2.27 3.67
C ILE A 27 -9.50 -1.85 4.94
N VAL A 28 -8.22 -2.19 5.00
CA VAL A 28 -7.33 -1.85 6.12
C VAL A 28 -6.39 -0.68 5.80
N GLY A 29 -6.30 -0.29 4.54
CA GLY A 29 -5.51 0.86 4.14
C GLY A 29 -5.66 1.27 2.69
N ALA A 30 -5.08 2.42 2.37
CA ALA A 30 -4.95 2.94 1.02
C ALA A 30 -3.65 3.72 0.90
N TYR A 31 -3.06 3.75 -0.28
CA TYR A 31 -1.83 4.47 -0.57
C TYR A 31 -1.79 4.95 -2.02
N TYR A 32 -0.98 5.96 -2.27
CA TYR A 32 -0.84 6.56 -3.58
C TYR A 32 0.60 7.03 -3.83
N ALA A 33 0.97 7.10 -5.11
CA ALA A 33 2.22 7.69 -5.56
C ALA A 33 2.12 9.23 -5.49
N GLU A 34 3.09 9.87 -4.85
CA GLU A 34 3.19 11.34 -4.86
C GLU A 34 3.75 11.82 -6.22
N SER A 35 3.64 13.12 -6.49
CA SER A 35 4.24 13.74 -7.68
C SER A 35 5.76 13.61 -7.72
N ALA A 36 6.41 13.53 -6.55
CA ALA A 36 7.84 13.28 -6.45
C ALA A 36 8.14 11.79 -6.73
N PRO A 37 8.94 11.45 -7.75
CA PRO A 37 9.21 10.07 -8.12
C PRO A 37 9.75 9.24 -6.95
N GLY A 38 9.22 8.03 -6.79
CA GLY A 38 9.62 7.12 -5.72
C GLY A 38 9.04 7.46 -4.35
N TRP A 39 8.30 8.55 -4.18
CA TRP A 39 7.59 8.85 -2.93
C TRP A 39 6.17 8.30 -2.97
N TRP A 40 5.80 7.68 -1.86
CA TRP A 40 4.49 7.09 -1.65
C TRP A 40 3.92 7.55 -0.33
N ARG A 41 2.61 7.78 -0.29
CA ARG A 41 1.90 8.15 0.93
C ARG A 41 0.67 7.28 1.10
N GLY A 42 0.37 6.89 2.32
CA GLY A 42 -0.80 6.07 2.58
C GLY A 42 -1.22 6.11 4.04
N VAL A 43 -2.38 5.51 4.28
CA VAL A 43 -2.90 5.21 5.61
C VAL A 43 -3.11 3.71 5.67
N VAL A 44 -2.49 3.04 6.63
CA VAL A 44 -2.65 1.61 6.86
C VAL A 44 -2.86 1.37 8.34
N HIS A 45 -3.90 0.61 8.70
CA HIS A 45 -4.30 0.34 10.09
C HIS A 45 -4.42 1.61 10.94
N GLY A 46 -4.99 2.67 10.34
CA GLY A 46 -5.18 3.99 10.98
C GLY A 46 -3.92 4.85 11.12
N ARG A 47 -2.76 4.40 10.60
CA ARG A 47 -1.50 5.16 10.66
C ARG A 47 -1.14 5.73 9.31
N VAL A 48 -0.93 7.05 9.26
CA VAL A 48 -0.38 7.73 8.08
C VAL A 48 1.11 7.37 7.96
N ARG A 49 1.53 6.97 6.77
CA ARG A 49 2.92 6.67 6.43
C ARG A 49 3.30 7.36 5.14
N ARG A 50 4.56 7.78 5.08
CA ARG A 50 5.21 8.28 3.87
C ARG A 50 6.50 7.52 3.68
N LEU A 51 6.68 6.89 2.53
CA LEU A 51 7.80 6.01 2.24
C LEU A 51 8.50 6.47 0.96
N PHE A 52 9.84 6.46 0.99
CA PHE A 52 10.63 6.55 -0.22
C PHE A 52 10.98 5.14 -0.69
N VAL A 53 10.42 4.75 -1.84
CA VAL A 53 10.61 3.45 -2.46
C VAL A 53 10.85 3.66 -3.97
N PRO A 54 12.11 3.92 -4.37
CA PRO A 54 12.43 4.16 -5.77
C PRO A 54 12.25 2.89 -6.60
N CYS A 55 11.77 3.05 -7.84
CA CYS A 55 11.57 1.97 -8.82
C CYS A 55 10.66 0.82 -8.34
N ALA A 56 9.84 1.04 -7.31
CA ALA A 56 8.94 0.02 -6.77
C ALA A 56 7.59 0.03 -7.49
N GLY A 57 7.07 -1.19 -7.68
CA GLY A 57 5.69 -1.40 -8.06
C GLY A 57 4.76 -1.25 -6.86
N PRO A 58 3.44 -1.12 -7.10
CA PRO A 58 2.46 -0.98 -6.02
C PRO A 58 2.49 -2.12 -4.99
N LEU A 59 2.73 -3.37 -5.40
CA LEU A 59 2.81 -4.51 -4.48
C LEU A 59 3.99 -4.41 -3.50
N ASP A 60 5.15 -3.93 -3.95
CA ASP A 60 6.32 -3.72 -3.09
C ASP A 60 6.07 -2.63 -2.05
N VAL A 61 5.32 -1.60 -2.44
CA VAL A 61 4.93 -0.50 -1.56
C VAL A 61 3.93 -1.00 -0.51
N ALA A 62 2.93 -1.78 -0.92
CA ALA A 62 1.98 -2.40 0.01
C ALA A 62 2.70 -3.23 1.08
N ALA A 63 3.63 -4.11 0.66
CA ALA A 63 4.42 -4.91 1.58
C ALA A 63 5.18 -4.03 2.60
N ARG A 64 5.78 -2.92 2.15
CA ARG A 64 6.49 -1.99 3.05
C ARG A 64 5.54 -1.20 3.97
N MET A 65 4.35 -0.84 3.50
CA MET A 65 3.32 -0.15 4.28
C MET A 65 2.70 -1.05 5.35
N LEU A 66 2.65 -2.37 5.12
CA LEU A 66 2.16 -3.38 6.06
C LEU A 66 3.17 -3.76 7.14
N ARG A 67 4.48 -3.69 6.86
CA ARG A 67 5.52 -3.96 7.86
C ARG A 67 5.40 -3.02 9.07
N ARG A 68 5.16 -3.59 10.26
CA ARG A 68 5.36 -2.91 11.55
C ARG A 68 6.86 -2.66 11.73
N GLN A 69 7.25 -1.40 11.91
CA GLN A 69 8.53 -1.10 12.56
C GLN A 69 8.30 -1.25 14.05
N SER A 70 8.96 -2.25 14.64
CA SER A 70 9.15 -2.43 16.08
C SER A 70 9.81 -1.23 16.70
#